data_AF-A0A849TYM0-F1
#
_entry.id   AF-A0A849TYM0-F1
#
_cell.length_a   1.000
_cell.length_b   1.000
_cell.length_c   1.000
_cell.angle_alpha   90.00
_cell.angle_beta   90.00
_cell.angle_gamma   90.00
#
_symmetry.space_group_name_H-M   'P 1'
#
loop_
_entity.id
_entity.type
_entity.pdbx_description
1 polymer ?
#
loop_
_entity_poly.entity_id
_entity_poly.type
_entity_poly.pdbx_seq_one_letter_code
_entity_poly.pdbx_strand_id
1 'polypeptide(L)'
;MNNATFDLPKTKLCAAVVLAWVYADQSKIENATTELQAGLGNDWSTTSAFQFMSGKSAKAALDTAKADEQVSLLLAHQLAKLVCNEFGLGAVNKPDHIDRAELMAAASARH
;
A
#
# COMPACT_ATOMS: atom_id res chain seq x y z
N MET A 1 -18.23 5.32 -10.24
CA MET A 1 -17.15 6.16 -10.80
C MET A 1 -15.90 5.90 -9.97
N ASN A 2 -14.83 5.35 -10.56
CA ASN A 2 -13.57 5.11 -9.86
C ASN A 2 -12.86 6.45 -9.64
N ASN A 3 -12.87 6.94 -8.41
CA ASN A 3 -12.24 8.19 -8.01
C ASN A 3 -10.74 7.97 -7.69
N ALA A 4 -10.02 7.27 -8.57
CA ALA A 4 -8.65 6.81 -8.35
C ALA A 4 -7.68 7.94 -7.95
N THR A 5 -7.89 9.16 -8.46
CA THR A 5 -7.12 10.36 -8.09
C THR A 5 -7.39 10.82 -6.66
N PHE A 6 -8.63 10.69 -6.16
CA PHE A 6 -8.98 11.03 -4.78
C PHE A 6 -8.52 9.95 -3.79
N ASP A 7 -8.31 8.73 -4.26
CA ASP A 7 -7.82 7.62 -3.43
C ASP A 7 -6.29 7.63 -3.28
N LEU A 8 -5.54 8.45 -4.02
CA LEU A 8 -4.07 8.50 -3.93
C LEU A 8 -3.57 8.98 -2.55
N PRO A 9 -4.07 10.07 -1.94
CA PRO A 9 -3.67 10.46 -0.58
C PRO A 9 -3.91 9.37 0.46
N LYS A 10 -5.08 8.73 0.40
CA LYS A 10 -5.42 7.57 1.24
C LYS A 10 -4.45 6.42 1.02
N THR A 11 -4.13 6.12 -0.25
CA THR A 11 -3.16 5.07 -0.63
C THR A 11 -1.78 5.36 -0.06
N LYS A 12 -1.34 6.63 -0.05
CA LYS A 12 -0.06 7.01 0.54
C LYS A 12 -0.03 6.80 2.06
N LEU A 13 -1.08 7.19 2.77
CA LEU A 13 -1.18 6.98 4.23
C LEU A 13 -1.17 5.48 4.57
N CYS A 14 -1.95 4.67 3.86
CA CYS A 14 -1.96 3.23 4.09
C CYS A 14 -0.61 2.58 3.71
N ALA A 15 0.04 3.02 2.63
CA ALA A 15 1.35 2.53 2.21
C ALA A 15 2.44 2.84 3.25
N ALA A 16 2.41 4.02 3.89
CA ALA A 16 3.34 4.38 4.94
C ALA A 16 3.30 3.39 6.11
N VAL A 17 2.09 2.97 6.52
CA VAL A 17 1.91 1.94 7.57
C VAL A 17 2.47 0.59 7.13
N VAL A 18 2.18 0.14 5.90
CA VAL A 18 2.69 -1.13 5.37
C VAL A 18 4.21 -1.14 5.30
N LEU A 19 4.83 -0.06 4.82
CA LEU A 19 6.28 0.06 4.71
C LEU A 19 6.96 0.16 6.08
N ALA A 20 6.37 0.88 7.04
CA ALA A 20 6.88 0.95 8.40
C ALA A 20 6.92 -0.44 9.07
N TRP A 21 5.94 -1.28 8.77
CA TRP A 21 5.87 -2.65 9.27
C TRP A 21 7.03 -3.52 8.81
N VAL A 22 7.47 -3.38 7.54
CA VAL A 22 8.59 -4.16 6.99
C VAL A 22 9.91 -3.89 7.71
N TYR A 23 10.12 -2.67 8.19
CA TYR A 23 11.33 -2.33 8.93
C TYR A 23 11.31 -2.81 10.39
N ALA A 24 10.21 -3.44 10.85
CA ALA A 24 10.01 -3.90 12.22
C ALA A 24 10.32 -2.82 13.29
N ASP A 25 10.09 -1.56 12.93
CA ASP A 25 10.37 -0.38 13.75
C ASP A 25 9.07 0.11 14.38
N GLN A 26 8.87 -0.23 15.65
CA GLN A 26 7.63 0.03 16.38
C GLN A 26 7.28 1.53 16.40
N SER A 27 8.28 2.40 16.57
CA SER A 27 8.04 3.85 16.60
C SER A 27 7.55 4.36 15.25
N LYS A 28 8.11 3.84 14.14
CA LYS A 28 7.62 4.20 12.79
C LYS A 28 6.20 3.68 12.53
N ILE A 29 5.87 2.49 13.02
CA ILE A 29 4.51 1.94 12.90
C ILE A 29 3.51 2.82 13.66
N GLU A 30 3.84 3.24 14.88
CA GLU A 30 2.99 4.11 15.70
C GLU A 30 2.81 5.49 15.06
N ASN A 31 3.89 6.09 14.57
CA ASN A 31 3.83 7.37 13.87
C ASN A 31 2.98 7.28 12.60
N ALA A 32 3.23 6.28 11.75
CA ALA A 32 2.47 6.08 10.51
C ALA A 32 0.99 5.80 10.80
N THR A 33 0.68 5.05 11.87
CA THR A 33 -0.70 4.78 12.29
C THR A 33 -1.39 6.04 12.81
N THR A 34 -0.66 6.88 13.55
CA THR A 34 -1.17 8.18 14.03
C THR A 34 -1.49 9.10 12.86
N GLU A 35 -0.61 9.18 11.86
CA GLU A 35 -0.84 9.96 10.64
C GLU A 35 -2.04 9.43 9.84
N LEU A 36 -2.17 8.10 9.73
CA LEU A 36 -3.33 7.46 9.10
C LEU A 36 -4.64 7.86 9.79
N GLN A 37 -4.68 7.78 11.12
CA GLN A 37 -5.87 8.14 11.92
C GLN A 37 -6.18 9.63 11.84
N ALA A 38 -5.16 10.49 11.84
CA ALA A 38 -5.34 11.92 11.64
C ALA A 38 -5.90 12.26 10.25
N GLY A 39 -5.50 11.50 9.22
CA GLY A 39 -5.94 11.73 7.85
C GLY A 39 -7.30 11.12 7.50
N LEU A 40 -7.66 9.97 8.07
CA LEU A 40 -8.82 9.17 7.65
C LEU A 40 -9.83 8.85 8.78
N GLY A 41 -9.51 9.20 10.03
CA GLY A 41 -10.33 8.96 11.22
C GLY A 41 -9.82 7.84 12.12
N ASN A 42 -10.25 7.85 13.39
CA ASN A 42 -9.75 6.96 14.44
C ASN A 42 -10.13 5.47 14.26
N ASP A 43 -11.08 5.16 13.39
CA ASP A 43 -11.49 3.78 13.09
C ASP A 43 -10.45 3.03 12.22
N TRP A 44 -9.44 3.75 11.71
CA TRP A 44 -8.35 3.16 10.97
C TRP A 44 -7.32 2.50 11.88
N SER A 45 -6.89 1.32 11.44
CA SER A 45 -5.88 0.47 12.08
C SER A 45 -4.88 -0.07 11.06
N THR A 46 -3.77 -0.62 11.54
CA THR A 46 -2.79 -1.35 10.72
C THR A 46 -3.47 -2.38 9.83
N THR A 47 -4.35 -3.22 10.38
CA THR A 47 -5.07 -4.25 9.63
C THR A 47 -5.89 -3.64 8.48
N SER A 48 -6.64 -2.56 8.73
CA SER A 48 -7.42 -1.90 7.69
C SER A 48 -6.55 -1.25 6.60
N ALA A 49 -5.36 -0.75 6.95
CA ALA A 49 -4.40 -0.22 5.99
C ALA A 49 -3.87 -1.32 5.06
N PHE A 50 -3.51 -2.49 5.62
CA PHE A 50 -3.11 -3.67 4.85
C PHE A 50 -4.24 -4.15 3.93
N GLN A 51 -5.45 -4.29 4.46
CA GLN A 51 -6.63 -4.70 3.69
C GLN A 51 -6.89 -3.75 2.52
N PHE A 52 -6.88 -2.44 2.77
CA PHE A 52 -7.04 -1.44 1.71
C PHE A 52 -5.93 -1.54 0.68
N MET A 53 -4.67 -1.55 1.12
CA MET A 53 -3.51 -1.61 0.23
C MET A 53 -3.48 -2.87 -0.61
N SER A 54 -3.98 -4.00 -0.12
CA SER A 54 -4.03 -5.25 -0.90
C SER A 54 -5.08 -5.23 -2.03
N GLY A 55 -6.01 -4.27 -2.01
CA GLY A 55 -7.17 -4.23 -2.89
C GLY A 55 -6.94 -3.55 -4.25
N LYS A 56 -7.91 -3.74 -5.15
CA LYS A 56 -7.91 -3.16 -6.51
C LYS A 56 -8.00 -1.63 -6.52
N SER A 57 -8.67 -1.03 -5.53
CA SER A 57 -8.80 0.43 -5.44
C SER A 57 -7.45 1.09 -5.17
N ALA A 58 -6.66 0.53 -4.23
CA ALA A 58 -5.30 0.98 -4.01
C ALA A 58 -4.49 0.84 -5.29
N LYS A 59 -4.53 -0.34 -5.94
CA LYS A 59 -3.82 -0.58 -7.21
C LYS A 59 -4.15 0.46 -8.29
N ALA A 60 -5.43 0.79 -8.49
CA ALA A 60 -5.84 1.80 -9.45
C ALA A 60 -5.35 3.21 -9.10
N ALA A 61 -5.27 3.55 -7.81
CA ALA A 61 -4.73 4.83 -7.36
C ALA A 61 -3.21 4.93 -7.62
N LEU A 62 -2.47 3.82 -7.53
CA LEU A 62 -1.03 3.78 -7.83
C LEU A 62 -0.70 4.20 -9.26
N ASP A 63 -1.57 3.89 -10.20
CA ASP A 63 -1.38 4.24 -11.62
C ASP A 63 -1.47 5.76 -11.84
N THR A 64 -1.97 6.50 -10.85
CA THR A 64 -2.02 7.98 -10.85
C THR A 64 -0.88 8.64 -10.06
N ALA A 65 -0.04 7.84 -9.39
CA ALA A 65 1.09 8.35 -8.62
C ALA A 65 2.20 8.87 -9.53
N LYS A 66 3.03 9.78 -9.00
CA LYS A 66 4.23 10.22 -9.69
C LYS A 66 5.26 9.09 -9.77
N ALA A 67 6.09 9.11 -10.80
CA ALA A 67 7.08 8.05 -11.05
C ALA A 67 8.08 7.83 -9.90
N ASP A 68 8.43 8.90 -9.17
CA ASP A 68 9.33 8.86 -8.01
C ASP A 68 8.73 8.12 -6.80
N GLU A 69 7.40 8.17 -6.65
CA GLU A 69 6.66 7.53 -5.56
C GLU A 69 6.17 6.12 -5.93
N GLN A 70 5.99 5.85 -7.23
CA GLN A 70 5.33 4.66 -7.75
C GLN A 70 5.98 3.36 -7.26
N VAL A 71 7.31 3.30 -7.21
CA VAL A 71 8.04 2.09 -6.76
C VAL A 71 7.72 1.76 -5.31
N SER A 72 7.79 2.74 -4.41
CA SER A 72 7.51 2.54 -2.98
C SER A 72 6.06 2.12 -2.75
N LEU A 73 5.14 2.72 -3.50
CA LEU A 73 3.72 2.41 -3.35
C LEU A 73 3.34 1.04 -3.96
N LEU A 74 3.95 0.64 -5.09
CA LEU A 74 3.82 -0.71 -5.64
C LEU A 74 4.40 -1.76 -4.71
N LEU A 75 5.56 -1.49 -4.11
CA LEU A 75 6.15 -2.36 -3.10
C LEU A 75 5.19 -2.56 -1.92
N ALA A 76 4.63 -1.46 -1.40
CA ALA A 76 3.64 -1.51 -0.31
C ALA A 76 2.41 -2.33 -0.70
N HIS A 77 1.89 -2.17 -1.92
CA HIS A 77 0.76 -2.97 -2.42
C HIS A 77 1.07 -4.47 -2.46
N GLN A 78 2.24 -4.85 -2.95
CA GLN A 78 2.64 -6.27 -3.05
C GLN A 78 2.87 -6.90 -1.69
N LEU A 79 3.49 -6.17 -0.76
CA LEU A 79 3.64 -6.60 0.63
C LEU A 79 2.28 -6.78 1.30
N ALA A 80 1.36 -5.83 1.09
CA ALA A 80 0.01 -5.93 1.61
C ALA A 80 -0.74 -7.14 1.03
N LYS A 81 -0.65 -7.39 -0.29
CA LYS A 81 -1.19 -8.60 -0.92
C LYS A 81 -0.61 -9.87 -0.33
N LEU A 82 0.71 -9.93 -0.12
CA LEU A 82 1.37 -11.09 0.48
C LEU A 82 0.85 -11.35 1.89
N VAL A 83 0.89 -10.34 2.77
CA VAL A 83 0.46 -10.46 4.17
C VAL A 83 -1.03 -10.79 4.25
N CYS A 84 -1.88 -10.10 3.51
CA CYS A 84 -3.32 -10.38 3.54
C CYS A 84 -3.66 -11.78 3.01
N ASN A 85 -2.92 -12.29 2.02
CA ASN A 85 -3.10 -13.65 1.53
C ASN A 85 -2.62 -14.70 2.55
N GLU A 86 -1.40 -14.55 3.08
CA GLU A 86 -0.78 -15.50 4.02
C GLU A 86 -1.55 -15.60 5.35
N PHE A 87 -2.08 -14.48 5.85
CA PHE A 87 -2.81 -14.42 7.13
C PHE A 87 -4.34 -14.43 6.98
N GLY A 88 -4.88 -14.57 5.77
CA GLY A 88 -6.32 -14.59 5.53
C GLY A 88 -7.03 -13.28 5.92
N LEU A 89 -6.33 -12.14 5.88
CA LEU A 89 -6.87 -10.84 6.28
C LEU A 89 -7.73 -10.19 5.18
N GLY A 90 -7.86 -10.80 4.02
CA GLY A 90 -8.73 -10.33 2.94
C GLY A 90 -8.84 -11.32 1.78
N ALA A 91 -9.83 -11.12 0.92
CA ALA A 91 -10.03 -11.94 -0.29
C ALA A 91 -9.09 -11.48 -1.41
N VAL A 92 -7.78 -11.70 -1.24
CA VAL A 92 -6.75 -11.32 -2.20
C VAL A 92 -5.89 -12.50 -2.62
N ASN A 93 -5.51 -12.50 -3.89
CA ASN A 93 -4.61 -13.50 -4.45
C ASN A 93 -3.17 -13.22 -3.98
N LYS A 94 -2.39 -14.30 -3.84
CA LYS A 94 -0.95 -14.22 -3.61
C LYS A 94 -0.29 -13.40 -4.72
N PRO A 95 0.73 -12.57 -4.42
CA PRO A 95 1.52 -11.92 -5.45
C PRO A 95 2.10 -12.92 -6.44
N ASP A 96 2.08 -12.58 -7.72
CA ASP A 96 2.54 -13.45 -8.81
C ASP A 96 3.65 -12.81 -9.66
N HIS A 97 3.95 -13.44 -10.80
CA HIS A 97 4.98 -12.97 -11.73
C HIS A 97 4.61 -11.65 -12.44
N ILE A 98 3.31 -11.35 -12.61
CA ILE A 98 2.83 -10.10 -13.19
C ILE A 98 3.09 -8.96 -12.21
N ASP A 99 2.75 -9.17 -10.93
CA ASP A 99 3.06 -8.21 -9.86
C ASP A 99 4.57 -7.91 -9.85
N ARG A 100 5.42 -8.95 -9.87
CA ARG A 100 6.87 -8.77 -9.88
C ARG A 100 7.35 -8.00 -11.11
N ALA A 101 6.85 -8.32 -12.31
CA ALA A 101 7.25 -7.65 -13.54
C ALA A 101 6.91 -6.15 -13.51
N GLU A 102 5.75 -5.79 -12.98
CA GLU A 102 5.32 -4.40 -12.82
C GLU A 102 6.24 -3.62 -11.88
N LEU A 103 6.60 -4.19 -10.72
CA LEU A 103 7.52 -3.54 -9.80
C LEU A 103 8.91 -3.32 -10.45
N MET A 104 9.41 -4.31 -11.19
CA MET A 104 10.69 -4.22 -11.89
C MET A 104 10.66 -3.16 -13.00
N ALA A 105 9.54 -3.04 -13.72
CA ALA A 105 9.35 -2.00 -14.74
C ALA A 105 9.38 -0.60 -14.10
N ALA A 106 8.64 -0.40 -13.01
CA ALA A 106 8.64 0.87 -12.28
C ALA A 106 10.02 1.22 -11.70
N ALA A 107 10.76 0.22 -11.18
CA ALA A 107 12.12 0.41 -10.67
C ALA A 107 13.09 0.80 -11.78
N SER A 108 12.97 0.19 -12.96
CA SER A 108 13.83 0.48 -14.11
C SER A 108 13.58 1.87 -14.71
N ALA A 109 12.33 2.35 -14.67
CA ALA A 109 11.95 3.66 -15.19
C ALA A 109 12.43 4.85 -14.33
N ARG A 110 12.98 4.62 -13.14
CA ARG A 110 13.59 5.65 -12.28
C ARG A 110 15.05 5.97 -12.64
N HIS A 111 15.68 5.15 -13.48
CA HIS A 111 17.06 5.29 -13.96
C HIS A 111 17.10 5.84 -15.38
#